data_AF-A0A2S5LZ73-F1
#
_entry.id   AF-A0A2S5LZ73-F1
#
_cell.length_a   1.000
_cell.length_b   1.000
_cell.length_c   1.000
_cell.angle_alpha   90.00
_cell.angle_beta   90.00
_cell.angle_gamma   90.00
#
_symmetry.space_group_name_H-M   'P 1'
#
loop_
_entity.id
_entity.type
_entity.pdbx_description
1 polymer ?
#
loop_
_entity_poly.entity_id
_entity_poly.type
_entity_poly.pdbx_seq_one_letter_code
_entity_poly.pdbx_strand_id
1 'polypeptide(L)'
;MDDNDFYLNVAYALSACQIIEQELKLYITEALELARKCIGKKLPFKLSGDDYADASLERLIEGFRKLSDNDILVKDLRKFKEERNFLSHKGITHCLDYEGELFQSTAIEFQARLDAIQAEAIRLRNELHEESNKFRGILYFGDFPD
;
A
#
# COMPACT_ATOMS: atom_id res chain seq x y z
N MET A 1 18.42 19.79 12.87
CA MET A 1 17.05 19.32 12.70
C MET A 1 16.48 19.27 14.09
N ASP A 2 15.36 19.94 14.34
CA ASP A 2 14.68 19.83 15.62
C ASP A 2 14.04 18.44 15.71
N ASP A 3 13.92 17.85 16.91
CA ASP A 3 13.34 16.52 17.09
C ASP A 3 11.91 16.47 16.52
N ASN A 4 11.20 17.60 16.57
CA ASN A 4 9.88 17.78 15.97
C ASN A 4 9.86 17.57 14.45
N ASP A 5 10.90 18.00 13.72
CA ASP A 5 11.01 17.80 12.27
C ASP A 5 11.23 16.31 11.95
N PHE A 6 11.99 15.60 12.77
CA PHE A 6 12.23 14.17 12.63
C PHE A 6 10.94 13.36 12.85
N TYR A 7 10.22 13.61 13.94
CA TYR A 7 8.92 12.96 14.20
C TYR A 7 7.92 13.20 13.08
N LEU A 8 7.88 14.43 12.56
CA LEU A 8 7.01 14.79 11.45
C LEU A 8 7.35 13.99 10.18
N ASN A 9 8.63 13.82 9.86
CA ASN A 9 9.07 13.01 8.72
C ASN A 9 8.75 11.53 8.88
N VAL A 10 8.88 10.98 10.09
CA VAL A 10 8.46 9.60 10.38
C VAL A 10 6.95 9.46 10.19
N ALA A 11 6.16 10.42 10.67
CA ALA A 11 4.70 10.42 10.49
C ALA A 11 4.32 10.49 9.00
N TYR A 12 5.01 11.30 8.19
CA TYR A 12 4.78 11.34 6.74
C TYR A 12 5.13 10.01 6.06
N ALA A 13 6.25 9.38 6.42
CA ALA A 13 6.62 8.08 5.86
C ALA A 13 5.60 6.98 6.24
N LEU A 14 5.11 6.97 7.49
CA LEU A 14 4.06 6.04 7.93
C LEU A 14 2.74 6.28 7.18
N SER A 15 2.35 7.55 7.01
CA SER A 15 1.18 7.93 6.23
C SER A 15 1.30 7.46 4.77
N ALA A 16 2.48 7.61 4.17
CA ALA A 16 2.76 7.14 2.81
C ALA A 16 2.61 5.61 2.69
N CYS A 17 3.09 4.84 3.68
CA CYS A 17 2.83 3.40 3.74
C CYS A 17 1.33 3.08 3.85
N GLN A 18 0.59 3.83 4.67
CA GLN A 18 -0.84 3.63 4.84
C GLN A 18 -1.62 3.89 3.55
N ILE A 19 -1.20 4.89 2.76
CA ILE A 19 -1.79 5.18 1.45
C ILE A 19 -1.68 3.96 0.54
N ILE A 20 -0.51 3.29 0.47
CA ILE A 20 -0.36 2.07 -0.34
C ILE A 20 -1.33 0.97 0.08
N GLU A 21 -1.54 0.79 1.39
CA GLU A 21 -2.52 -0.17 1.90
C GLU A 21 -3.95 0.17 1.45
N GLN A 22 -4.33 1.46 1.45
CA GLN A 22 -5.65 1.89 0.98
C GLN A 22 -5.81 1.72 -0.53
N GLU A 23 -4.78 2.03 -1.33
CA GLU A 23 -4.82 1.87 -2.78
C GLU A 23 -4.94 0.39 -3.18
N LEU A 24 -4.27 -0.52 -2.45
CA LEU A 24 -4.45 -1.97 -2.65
C LEU A 24 -5.86 -2.43 -2.29
N LYS A 25 -6.43 -1.94 -1.17
CA LYS A 25 -7.82 -2.25 -0.78
C LYS A 25 -8.81 -1.76 -1.83
N LEU A 26 -8.60 -0.55 -2.35
CA LEU A 26 -9.42 0.01 -3.42
C LEU A 26 -9.36 -0.87 -4.67
N TYR A 27 -8.16 -1.20 -5.15
CA TYR A 27 -7.96 -2.08 -6.31
C TYR A 27 -8.70 -3.40 -6.14
N ILE A 28 -8.49 -4.09 -5.02
CA ILE A 28 -9.09 -5.40 -4.75
C ILE A 28 -10.62 -5.29 -4.72
N THR A 29 -11.14 -4.26 -4.07
CA THR A 29 -12.59 -4.02 -3.98
C THR A 29 -13.19 -3.81 -5.37
N GLU A 30 -12.61 -2.93 -6.17
CA GLU A 30 -13.08 -2.63 -7.53
C GLU A 30 -12.98 -3.86 -8.45
N ALA A 31 -11.90 -4.64 -8.36
CA ALA A 31 -11.71 -5.85 -9.15
C ALA A 31 -12.72 -6.95 -8.77
N LEU A 32 -12.99 -7.14 -7.47
CA LEU A 32 -14.00 -8.10 -6.99
C LEU A 32 -15.42 -7.65 -7.35
N GLU A 33 -15.70 -6.34 -7.33
CA GLU A 33 -16.97 -5.79 -7.80
C GLU A 33 -17.16 -6.05 -9.29
N LEU A 34 -16.13 -5.83 -10.11
CA LEU A 34 -16.19 -6.13 -11.53
C LEU A 34 -16.45 -7.63 -11.77
N ALA A 35 -15.73 -8.51 -11.08
CA ALA A 35 -15.94 -9.95 -11.16
C ALA A 35 -17.40 -10.33 -10.81
N ARG A 36 -17.94 -9.74 -9.74
CA ARG A 36 -19.34 -9.94 -9.32
C ARG A 36 -20.33 -9.50 -10.41
N LYS A 37 -20.13 -8.33 -11.03
CA LYS A 37 -20.99 -7.84 -12.12
C LYS A 37 -20.91 -8.76 -13.35
N CYS A 38 -19.72 -9.24 -13.72
CA CYS A 38 -19.54 -10.19 -14.83
C CYS A 38 -20.22 -11.55 -14.59
N ILE A 39 -20.19 -12.04 -13.34
CA ILE A 39 -20.84 -13.30 -12.95
C ILE A 39 -22.36 -13.14 -12.93
N GLY A 40 -22.87 -11.99 -12.49
CA GLY A 40 -24.30 -11.72 -12.37
C GLY A 40 -24.99 -12.74 -11.47
N LYS A 41 -26.17 -13.23 -11.88
CA LYS A 41 -26.95 -14.23 -11.13
C LYS A 41 -26.51 -15.69 -11.37
N LYS A 42 -25.46 -15.93 -12.16
CA LYS A 42 -25.07 -17.29 -12.58
C LYS A 42 -24.47 -18.12 -11.44
N LEU A 43 -23.85 -17.47 -10.46
CA LEU A 43 -23.20 -18.12 -9.31
C LEU A 43 -23.18 -17.16 -8.10
N PRO A 44 -23.42 -17.66 -6.87
CA PRO A 44 -23.19 -16.86 -5.67
C PRO A 44 -21.73 -16.41 -5.55
N PHE A 45 -21.50 -15.09 -5.60
CA PHE A 45 -20.19 -14.48 -5.37
C PHE A 45 -20.20 -13.69 -4.06
N LYS A 46 -19.55 -14.24 -3.02
CA LYS A 46 -19.61 -13.70 -1.65
C LYS A 46 -18.37 -12.89 -1.23
N LEU A 47 -17.31 -12.88 -2.05
CA LEU A 47 -16.10 -12.11 -1.75
C LEU A 47 -16.39 -10.61 -1.82
N SER A 48 -16.00 -9.85 -0.79
CA SER A 48 -16.18 -8.40 -0.71
C SER A 48 -14.93 -7.69 -0.20
N GLY A 49 -14.95 -6.35 -0.19
CA GLY A 49 -13.90 -5.55 0.44
C GLY A 49 -13.76 -5.82 1.95
N ASP A 50 -14.81 -6.31 2.61
CA ASP A 50 -14.79 -6.64 4.05
C ASP A 50 -13.81 -7.76 4.37
N ASP A 51 -13.61 -8.71 3.45
CA ASP A 51 -12.64 -9.81 3.59
C ASP A 51 -11.19 -9.29 3.72
N TYR A 52 -10.94 -8.03 3.35
CA TYR A 52 -9.64 -7.41 3.31
C TYR A 52 -9.55 -6.09 4.10
N ALA A 53 -10.62 -5.69 4.79
CA ALA A 53 -10.68 -4.41 5.53
C ALA A 53 -9.56 -4.26 6.56
N ASP A 54 -9.28 -5.33 7.30
CA ASP A 54 -8.22 -5.39 8.33
C ASP A 54 -7.02 -6.27 7.91
N ALA A 55 -6.87 -6.54 6.61
CA ALA A 55 -5.79 -7.36 6.12
C ALA A 55 -4.44 -6.63 6.22
N SER A 56 -3.41 -7.35 6.68
CA SER A 56 -2.01 -6.89 6.62
C SER A 56 -1.58 -6.56 5.19
N LEU A 57 -0.62 -5.66 5.00
CA LEU A 57 -0.02 -5.34 3.70
C LEU A 57 0.38 -6.58 2.89
N GLU A 58 0.96 -7.62 3.53
CA GLU A 58 1.29 -8.88 2.85
C GLU A 58 0.07 -9.57 2.24
N ARG A 59 -1.00 -9.71 3.03
CA ARG A 59 -2.27 -10.28 2.54
C ARG A 59 -2.91 -9.45 1.44
N LEU A 60 -2.79 -8.12 1.50
CA LEU A 60 -3.25 -7.23 0.43
C LEU A 60 -2.47 -7.44 -0.86
N ILE A 61 -1.13 -7.54 -0.79
CA ILE A 61 -0.28 -7.83 -1.95
C ILE A 61 -0.62 -9.19 -2.56
N GLU A 62 -0.87 -10.20 -1.72
CA GLU A 62 -1.26 -11.53 -2.19
C GLU A 62 -2.67 -11.54 -2.82
N GLY A 63 -3.59 -10.70 -2.33
CA GLY A 63 -4.89 -10.47 -2.95
C GLY A 63 -4.77 -9.79 -4.31
N PHE A 64 -3.99 -8.71 -4.37
CA PHE A 64 -3.68 -7.98 -5.60
C PHE A 64 -3.05 -8.90 -6.67
N ARG A 65 -2.06 -9.73 -6.31
CA ARG A 65 -1.44 -10.69 -7.24
C ARG A 65 -2.43 -11.68 -7.87
N LYS A 66 -3.52 -12.01 -7.19
CA LYS A 66 -4.55 -12.91 -7.74
C LYS A 66 -5.47 -12.22 -8.74
N LEU A 67 -5.47 -10.89 -8.77
CA LEU A 67 -6.39 -10.05 -9.53
C LEU A 67 -5.68 -9.21 -10.60
N SER A 68 -4.35 -9.15 -10.59
CA SER A 68 -3.51 -8.45 -11.55
C SER A 68 -2.46 -9.37 -12.14
N ASP A 69 -2.20 -9.22 -13.45
CA ASP A 69 -1.10 -9.87 -14.16
C ASP A 69 0.20 -9.05 -14.14
N ASN A 70 0.27 -7.96 -13.35
CA ASN A 70 1.42 -7.08 -13.28
C ASN A 70 2.47 -7.58 -12.25
N ASP A 71 3.23 -8.60 -12.64
CA ASP A 71 4.26 -9.22 -11.79
C ASP A 71 5.37 -8.24 -11.35
N ILE A 72 5.64 -7.21 -12.16
CA ILE A 72 6.64 -6.18 -11.84
C ILE A 72 6.15 -5.36 -10.63
N LEU A 73 4.91 -4.87 -10.68
CA LEU A 73 4.32 -4.11 -9.59
C LEU A 73 4.19 -4.96 -8.33
N VAL A 74 3.82 -6.24 -8.45
CA VAL A 74 3.81 -7.19 -7.31
C VAL A 74 5.20 -7.29 -6.66
N LYS A 75 6.25 -7.42 -7.47
CA LYS A 75 7.64 -7.52 -6.97
C LYS A 75 8.05 -6.24 -6.23
N ASP A 76 7.69 -5.08 -6.74
CA ASP A 76 8.05 -3.81 -6.13
C ASP A 76 7.25 -3.55 -4.84
N LEU A 77 5.95 -3.87 -4.80
CA LEU A 77 5.16 -3.84 -3.57
C LEU A 77 5.74 -4.76 -2.48
N ARG A 78 6.29 -5.92 -2.84
CA ARG A 78 6.96 -6.81 -1.90
C ARG A 78 8.23 -6.21 -1.31
N LYS A 79 9.04 -5.51 -2.11
CA LYS A 79 10.20 -4.76 -1.60
C LYS A 79 9.75 -3.63 -0.68
N PHE A 80 8.72 -2.88 -1.09
CA PHE A 80 8.17 -1.80 -0.27
C PHE A 80 7.65 -2.28 1.10
N LYS A 81 7.07 -3.49 1.16
CA LYS A 81 6.68 -4.14 2.42
C LYS A 81 7.85 -4.27 3.39
N GLU A 82 9.05 -4.62 2.89
CA GLU A 82 10.24 -4.77 3.74
C GLU A 82 10.63 -3.42 4.36
N GLU A 83 10.55 -2.34 3.59
CA GLU A 83 10.78 -0.97 4.07
C GLU A 83 9.73 -0.51 5.08
N ARG A 84 8.45 -0.78 4.83
CA ARG A 84 7.36 -0.50 5.78
C ARG A 84 7.55 -1.25 7.09
N ASN A 85 7.92 -2.53 7.04
CA ASN A 85 8.19 -3.32 8.24
C ASN A 85 9.40 -2.78 9.01
N PHE A 86 10.46 -2.38 8.30
CA PHE A 86 11.60 -1.71 8.91
C PHE A 86 11.15 -0.43 9.62
N LEU A 87 10.34 0.42 8.98
CA LEU A 87 9.84 1.66 9.57
C LEU A 87 8.97 1.40 10.81
N SER A 88 8.08 0.40 10.77
CA SER A 88 7.25 0.02 11.91
C SER A 88 8.06 -0.49 13.11
N HIS A 89 9.14 -1.24 12.88
CA HIS A 89 9.96 -1.79 13.97
C HIS A 89 11.03 -0.84 14.48
N LYS A 90 11.77 -0.19 13.57
CA LYS A 90 12.91 0.66 13.92
C LYS A 90 12.54 2.13 14.06
N GLY A 91 11.65 2.66 13.21
CA GLY A 91 11.25 4.06 13.27
C GLY A 91 10.60 4.42 14.60
N ILE A 92 9.72 3.56 15.11
CA ILE A 92 9.11 3.74 16.42
C ILE A 92 10.16 3.65 17.54
N THR A 93 11.09 2.69 17.46
CA THR A 93 12.16 2.54 18.46
C THR A 93 13.08 3.77 18.50
N HIS A 94 13.46 4.31 17.33
CA HIS A 94 14.27 5.53 17.23
C HIS A 94 13.51 6.78 17.67
N CYS A 95 12.19 6.83 17.46
CA CYS A 95 11.34 7.89 18.03
C CYS A 95 11.18 7.79 19.56
N LEU A 96 11.48 6.65 20.16
CA LEU A 96 11.38 6.39 21.59
C LEU A 96 12.75 6.37 22.29
N ASP A 97 13.84 6.67 21.56
CA ASP A 97 15.20 6.73 22.09
C ASP A 97 15.37 7.95 23.00
N TYR A 98 14.82 7.82 24.21
CA TYR A 98 14.84 8.80 25.28
C TYR A 98 16.27 9.05 25.81
N GLU A 99 17.20 8.13 25.54
CA GLU A 99 18.57 8.16 26.06
C GLU A 99 19.55 8.93 25.16
N GLY A 100 19.12 9.33 23.95
CA GLY A 100 19.88 10.25 23.09
C GLY A 100 21.15 9.65 22.48
N GLU A 101 21.23 8.33 22.35
CA GLU A 101 22.40 7.62 21.79
C GLU A 101 22.43 7.62 20.24
N LEU A 102 21.49 8.33 19.59
CA LEU A 102 21.48 8.53 18.14
C LEU A 102 22.69 9.37 17.69
N PHE A 103 23.74 8.68 17.27
CA PHE A 103 24.85 9.29 16.54
C PHE A 103 24.35 10.03 15.29
N GLN A 104 24.87 11.22 15.04
CA GLN A 104 24.45 12.11 13.95
C GLN A 104 24.45 11.43 12.57
N SER A 105 25.35 10.47 12.32
CA SER A 105 25.40 9.66 11.10
C SER A 105 24.17 8.75 10.94
N THR A 106 23.67 8.17 12.03
CA THR A 106 22.51 7.27 12.03
C THR A 106 21.22 8.05 11.77
N ALA A 107 21.09 9.26 12.31
CA ALA A 107 19.96 10.15 12.02
C ALA A 107 19.89 10.56 10.53
N ILE A 108 21.04 10.86 9.92
CA ILE A 108 21.13 11.23 8.49
C ILE A 108 20.75 10.06 7.58
N GLU A 109 21.29 8.87 7.83
CA GLU A 109 20.94 7.66 7.07
C GLU A 109 19.45 7.32 7.20
N PHE A 110 18.89 7.50 8.40
CA PHE A 110 17.47 7.27 8.63
C PHE A 110 16.59 8.26 7.86
N GLN A 111 16.96 9.55 7.85
CA GLN A 111 16.23 10.57 7.09
C GLN A 111 16.21 10.27 5.59
N ALA A 112 17.35 9.91 5.00
CA ALA A 112 17.42 9.55 3.59
C ALA A 112 16.50 8.35 3.25
N ARG A 113 16.37 7.41 4.19
CA ARG A 113 15.46 6.26 4.05
C ARG A 113 13.99 6.64 4.17
N LEU A 114 13.64 7.57 5.07
CA LEU A 114 12.27 8.12 5.18
C LEU A 114 11.85 8.82 3.89
N ASP A 115 12.73 9.61 3.29
CA ASP A 115 12.46 10.31 2.04
C ASP A 115 12.29 9.31 0.88
N ALA A 116 13.13 8.27 0.84
CA ALA A 116 13.03 7.19 -0.15
C ALA A 116 11.71 6.42 -0.04
N ILE A 117 11.24 6.11 1.18
CA ILE A 117 9.94 5.45 1.40
C ILE A 117 8.80 6.31 0.87
N GLN A 118 8.81 7.61 1.15
CA GLN A 118 7.78 8.53 0.68
C GLN A 118 7.76 8.64 -0.85
N ALA A 119 8.93 8.80 -1.48
CA ALA A 119 9.05 8.86 -2.93
C ALA A 119 8.55 7.57 -3.60
N GLU A 120 8.93 6.42 -3.05
CA GLU A 120 8.52 5.11 -3.56
C GLU A 120 7.02 4.88 -3.39
N ALA A 121 6.42 5.31 -2.28
CA ALA A 121 4.97 5.25 -2.09
C ALA A 121 4.22 6.11 -3.13
N ILE A 122 4.73 7.29 -3.48
CA ILE A 122 4.14 8.12 -4.54
C ILE A 122 4.19 7.39 -5.89
N ARG A 123 5.34 6.79 -6.24
CA ARG A 123 5.50 6.00 -7.47
C ARG A 123 4.52 4.83 -7.51
N LEU A 124 4.51 4.00 -6.48
CA LEU A 124 3.66 2.80 -6.38
C LEU A 124 2.17 3.15 -6.39
N ARG A 125 1.77 4.25 -5.76
CA ARG A 125 0.39 4.75 -5.82
C ARG A 125 -0.02 5.04 -7.26
N ASN A 126 0.81 5.76 -8.01
CA ASN A 126 0.51 6.07 -9.41
C ASN A 126 0.43 4.79 -10.26
N GLU A 127 1.32 3.83 -10.03
CA GLU A 127 1.27 2.54 -10.74
C GLU A 127 0.03 1.71 -10.39
N LEU A 128 -0.41 1.72 -9.13
CA LEU A 128 -1.68 1.11 -8.72
C LEU A 128 -2.88 1.79 -9.37
N HIS A 129 -2.86 3.12 -9.52
CA HIS A 129 -3.91 3.86 -10.24
C HIS A 129 -3.96 3.47 -11.71
N GLU A 130 -2.81 3.45 -12.39
CA GLU A 130 -2.74 3.04 -13.79
C GLU A 130 -3.17 1.58 -14.00
N GLU A 131 -2.77 0.69 -13.09
CA GLU A 131 -3.21 -0.71 -13.11
C GLU A 131 -4.73 -0.83 -12.94
N SER A 132 -5.34 -0.03 -12.05
CA SER A 132 -6.79 0.03 -11.84
C SER A 132 -7.53 0.52 -13.09
N ASN A 133 -6.95 1.50 -13.79
CA ASN A 133 -7.56 2.11 -14.97
C ASN A 133 -7.79 1.13 -16.12
N LYS A 134 -7.07 -0.01 -16.15
CA LYS A 134 -7.29 -1.08 -17.12
C LYS A 134 -8.72 -1.62 -17.13
N PHE A 135 -9.41 -1.58 -16.00
CA PHE A 135 -10.75 -2.16 -15.87
C PHE A 135 -11.82 -1.21 -15.33
N ARG A 136 -11.46 -0.06 -14.73
CA ARG A 136 -12.43 0.92 -14.19
C ARG A 136 -13.47 1.38 -15.21
N GLY A 137 -13.08 1.60 -16.47
CA GLY A 137 -14.02 1.96 -17.52
C GLY A 137 -15.12 0.92 -17.69
N ILE A 138 -14.75 -0.36 -17.65
CA ILE A 138 -15.70 -1.48 -17.72
C ILE A 138 -16.53 -1.55 -16.44
N LEU A 139 -15.90 -1.43 -15.27
CA LEU A 139 -16.59 -1.51 -13.97
C LEU A 139 -17.74 -0.49 -13.84
N TYR A 140 -17.52 0.75 -14.26
CA TYR A 140 -18.47 1.84 -14.07
C TYR A 140 -19.40 2.08 -15.25
N PHE A 141 -18.99 1.72 -16.47
CA PHE A 141 -19.74 2.04 -17.70
C PHE A 141 -19.99 0.83 -18.61
N GLY A 142 -19.57 -0.37 -18.21
CA GLY A 142 -19.79 -1.59 -18.98
C GLY A 142 -21.23 -2.12 -18.84
N ASP A 143 -21.68 -2.79 -19.89
CA ASP A 143 -22.94 -3.55 -19.88
C ASP A 143 -22.71 -4.93 -19.27
N PHE A 144 -23.49 -5.27 -18.25
CA PHE A 144 -23.37 -6.53 -17.51
C PHE A 144 -24.65 -7.36 -17.64
N PRO A 145 -24.54 -8.71 -17.62
CA PRO A 145 -25.70 -9.57 -17.63
C PRO A 145 -26.51 -9.43 -16.32
N ASP A 146 -27.83 -9.33 -16.45
CA ASP A 146 -28.78 -9.26 -15.33
C ASP A 146 -28.72 -10.47 -14.37
#